data_AF-A0A5K0XDP0-F1
#
_entry.id   AF-A0A5K0XDP0-F1
#
_cell.length_a   1.000
_cell.length_b   1.000
_cell.length_c   1.000
_cell.angle_alpha   90.00
_cell.angle_beta   90.00
_cell.angle_gamma   90.00
#
_symmetry.space_group_name_H-M   'P 1'
#
loop_
_entity.id
_entity.type
_entity.pdbx_description
1 polymer ?
#
loop_
_entity_poly.entity_id
_entity_poly.type
_entity_poly.pdbx_seq_one_letter_code
_entity_poly.pdbx_strand_id
1 'polypeptide(L)' 'FQEMGLERGWGDQTQNVLEMVRLLLDILQAPDPSTLETFLGRIPMVFNVVILSPHGYFGQVNVLGLPDTGGQ' A
#
# COMPACT_ATOMS: atom_id res chain seq x y z
N PHE A 1 -21.91 3.50 10.07
CA PHE A 1 -20.88 3.81 9.05
C PHE A 1 -21.43 3.68 7.63
N GLN A 2 -21.99 2.55 7.22
CA GLN A 2 -22.58 2.42 5.87
C GLN A 2 -23.76 3.36 5.60
N GLU A 3 -24.61 3.63 6.59
CA GLU A 3 -25.66 4.66 6.50
C GLU A 3 -25.12 6.07 6.26
N MET A 4 -23.85 6.32 6.61
CA MET A 4 -23.15 7.59 6.37
C MET A 4 -22.37 7.57 5.05
N GLY A 5 -22.48 6.51 4.24
CA GLY A 5 -21.73 6.33 2.99
C GLY A 5 -20.27 5.88 3.16
N LEU A 6 -19.86 5.44 4.36
CA LEU A 6 -18.49 5.00 4.63
C LEU A 6 -18.38 3.47 4.55
N GLU A 7 -17.74 3.00 3.48
CA GLU A 7 -17.41 1.59 3.26
C GLU A 7 -16.21 1.12 4.08
N ARG A 8 -15.84 -0.17 3.99
CA ARG A 8 -14.66 -0.71 4.67
C ARG A 8 -13.35 -0.16 4.08
N GLY A 9 -12.28 -0.17 4.86
CA GLY A 9 -10.93 0.25 4.43
C GLY A 9 -10.34 1.43 5.19
N TRP A 10 -11.10 2.05 6.12
CA TRP A 10 -10.62 3.16 6.96
C TRP A 10 -9.79 2.72 8.17
N GLY A 11 -9.80 1.44 8.53
CA GLY A 11 -9.10 0.91 9.69
C GLY A 11 -9.79 -0.33 10.26
N ASP A 12 -9.04 -1.12 11.01
CA ASP A 12 -9.49 -2.32 11.73
C ASP A 12 -10.01 -2.01 13.15
N GLN A 13 -9.52 -0.92 13.75
CA GLN A 13 -9.91 -0.42 15.07
C GLN A 13 -10.48 1.00 14.99
N THR A 14 -11.33 1.38 15.95
CA THR A 14 -11.95 2.71 16.02
C THR A 14 -10.93 3.84 16.00
N GLN A 15 -9.77 3.66 16.67
CA GLN A 15 -8.70 4.65 16.66
C GLN A 15 -8.14 4.86 15.24
N ASN A 16 -7.87 3.78 14.51
CA ASN A 16 -7.32 3.85 13.16
C ASN A 16 -8.31 4.49 12.18
N VAL A 17 -9.60 4.17 12.30
CA VAL A 17 -10.69 4.80 11.53
C VAL A 17 -10.74 6.30 11.80
N LEU A 18 -10.66 6.72 13.07
CA LEU A 18 -10.67 8.13 13.45
C LEU A 18 -9.45 8.88 12.90
N GLU A 19 -8.27 8.28 12.96
CA GLU A 19 -7.05 8.87 12.38
C GLU A 19 -7.19 9.05 10.86
N MET A 20 -7.70 8.05 10.14
CA MET A 20 -7.91 8.13 8.70
C MET A 20 -8.92 9.22 8.30
N VAL A 21 -10.01 9.35 9.06
CA VAL A 21 -11.00 10.42 8.81
C VAL A 21 -10.41 11.79 9.10
N ARG A 22 -9.55 11.94 10.12
CA ARG A 22 -8.86 13.21 10.41
C ARG A 22 -7.91 13.61 9.29
N LEU A 23 -7.07 12.68 8.82
CA LEU A 23 -6.16 12.94 7.69
C LEU A 23 -6.94 13.41 6.45
N LEU A 24 -8.09 12.78 6.16
CA LEU A 24 -8.95 13.21 5.06
C LEU A 24 -9.49 14.63 5.28
N LEU A 25 -9.98 14.95 6.49
CA LEU A 25 -10.49 16.27 6.81
C LEU A 25 -9.40 17.34 6.71
N ASP A 26 -8.19 17.05 7.18
CA ASP A 26 -7.05 17.96 7.12
C ASP A 26 -6.69 18.28 5.65
N ILE A 27 -6.66 17.27 4.77
CA ILE A 27 -6.44 17.45 3.33
C ILE A 27 -7.53 18.33 2.68
N LEU A 28 -8.80 18.11 3.05
CA LEU A 28 -9.92 18.88 2.50
C LEU A 28 -9.92 20.36 2.96
N GLN A 29 -9.40 20.64 4.15
CA GLN A 29 -9.35 22.00 4.71
C GLN A 29 -8.09 22.76 4.28
N ALA A 30 -6.92 22.15 4.44
CA ALA A 30 -5.62 22.75 4.14
C ALA A 30 -4.61 21.65 3.77
N PRO A 31 -4.49 21.31 2.48
CA PRO A 31 -3.63 20.22 2.06
C PRO A 31 -2.15 20.57 2.27
N ASP A 32 -1.43 19.68 2.97
CA ASP A 32 0.03 19.69 3.03
C ASP A 32 0.61 18.38 2.45
N PRO A 33 1.86 18.42 1.92
CA PRO A 33 2.44 17.24 1.28
C PRO A 33 2.56 16.02 2.19
N SER A 34 2.86 16.22 3.48
CA SER A 34 3.11 15.12 4.41
C SER A 34 1.82 14.40 4.82
N THR A 35 0.74 15.14 5.04
CA THR A 35 -0.58 14.57 5.30
C THR A 35 -1.13 13.86 4.07
N LEU A 36 -0.93 14.43 2.87
CA LEU A 36 -1.35 13.79 1.62
C LEU A 36 -0.60 12.46 1.39
N GLU A 37 0.72 12.45 1.56
CA GLU A 37 1.53 11.23 1.46
C GLU A 37 1.08 10.18 2.49
N THR A 38 0.88 10.60 3.74
CA THR A 38 0.44 9.70 4.82
C THR A 38 -0.94 9.11 4.52
N PHE A 39 -1.88 9.93 4.06
CA PHE A 39 -3.22 9.48 3.71
C PHE A 39 -3.18 8.49 2.55
N LEU A 40 -2.55 8.86 1.43
CA LEU A 40 -2.45 8.00 0.25
C LEU A 40 -1.72 6.69 0.56
N GLY A 41 -0.65 6.73 1.38
CA GLY A 41 0.08 5.54 1.82
C GLY A 41 -0.73 4.60 2.70
N ARG A 42 -1.75 5.11 3.40
CA ARG A 42 -2.67 4.30 4.24
C ARG A 42 -3.88 3.76 3.47
N ILE A 43 -4.21 4.27 2.28
CA ILE A 43 -5.30 3.72 1.48
C ILE A 43 -4.89 2.31 1.03
N PRO A 44 -5.71 1.27 1.29
CA PRO A 44 -5.42 -0.07 0.81
C PRO A 44 -5.66 -0.10 -0.72
N MET A 45 -4.60 0.14 -1.49
CA MET A 45 -4.64 0.21 -2.96
C MET A 45 -3.97 -0.99 -3.63
N VAL A 46 -2.85 -1.46 -3.08
CA VAL A 46 -2.02 -2.50 -3.69
C VAL A 46 -2.42 -3.87 -3.13
N PHE A 47 -3.15 -4.64 -3.93
CA PHE A 47 -3.58 -6.01 -3.56
C PHE A 47 -2.95 -7.07 -4.46
N ASN A 48 -2.88 -6.78 -5.76
CA ASN A 48 -2.33 -7.69 -6.75
C ASN A 48 -1.05 -7.07 -7.28
N VAL A 49 0.07 -7.77 -7.11
CA VAL A 49 1.38 -7.34 -7.59
C VAL A 49 1.88 -8.38 -8.59
N VAL A 50 2.16 -7.93 -9.80
CA VAL A 50 2.77 -8.76 -10.85
C VAL A 50 4.21 -8.31 -11.00
N ILE A 51 5.15 -9.22 -10.73
CA ILE A 51 6.58 -9.01 -10.96
C ILE A 51 6.97 -9.89 -12.15
N LEU A 52 7.58 -9.28 -13.16
CA LEU A 52 8.06 -9.97 -14.35
C LEU A 52 9.59 -9.96 -14.34
N SER A 53 10.21 -11.14 -14.32
CA SER A 53 11.64 -11.33 -14.52
C SER A 53 11.87 -12.35 -15.65
N PRO A 54 11.96 -11.90 -16.92
CA PRO A 54 12.03 -12.79 -18.08
C PRO A 54 13.36 -13.54 -18.25
N HIS A 55 14.44 -13.05 -17.62
CA HIS A 55 15.80 -13.56 -17.80
C HIS A 55 16.32 -14.24 -16.52
N GLY A 56 17.23 -15.21 -16.68
CA GLY A 56 17.81 -15.98 -15.58
C GLY A 56 16.97 -17.17 -15.10
N TYR A 57 17.48 -17.89 -14.09
CA TYR A 57 16.76 -18.97 -13.41
C TYR A 57 16.13 -18.45 -12.12
N PHE A 58 14.83 -18.15 -12.15
CA PHE A 58 14.13 -17.67 -10.96
C PHE A 58 13.71 -18.85 -10.07
N GLY A 59 14.28 -18.98 -8.87
CA GLY A 59 14.01 -20.08 -7.95
C GLY A 59 14.56 -19.84 -6.54
N GLN A 60 14.03 -20.54 -5.54
CA GLN A 60 14.46 -20.37 -4.14
C GLN A 60 15.65 -21.26 -3.74
N VAL A 61 15.97 -22.29 -4.53
CA VAL A 61 17.00 -23.30 -4.21
C VAL A 61 17.78 -23.66 -5.48
N ASN A 62 19.11 -23.83 -5.36
CA ASN A 62 20.04 -24.27 -6.42
C ASN A 62 20.12 -23.41 -7.70
N VAL A 63 19.64 -22.16 -7.69
CA VAL A 63 19.75 -21.25 -8.83
C VAL A 63 20.87 -20.21 -8.67
N LEU A 64 21.42 -20.05 -7.46
CA LEU A 64 22.49 -19.10 -7.17
C LEU A 64 23.79 -19.52 -7.88
N GLY A 65 24.24 -18.74 -8.87
CA GLY A 65 25.49 -18.97 -9.61
C GLY A 65 25.35 -19.56 -11.01
N LEU A 66 24.12 -19.80 -11.50
CA LEU A 66 23.87 -20.10 -12.92
C LEU A 66 24.02 -18.82 -13.78
N PRO A 67 24.29 -18.94 -15.10
CA PRO A 67 24.35 -17.78 -16.00
C PRO A 67 23.09 -16.91 -15.84
N ASP A 68 23.27 -15.60 -15.74
CA ASP A 68 22.21 -14.60 -15.51
C ASP A 68 21.41 -14.74 -14.19
N THR A 69 21.91 -15.48 -13.19
CA THR A 69 21.21 -15.67 -11.89
C THR A 69 22.02 -15.15 -10.70
N GLY A 70 21.60 -14.00 -10.17
CA GLY A 70 22.24 -13.27 -9.06
C GLY A 70 21.20 -12.68 -8.09
N GLY A 71 21.47 -11.53 -7.47
CA GLY A 71 20.60 -10.90 -6.47
C GLY A 71 19.38 -10.14 -7.02
N GLN A 72 18.80 -10.61 -8.12
CA GLN A 72 17.61 -10.03 -8.74
C GLN A 72 16.33 -10.49 -8.04
#